data_AF-A0A938S032-F1
#
_entry.id   AF-A0A938S032-F1
#
_cell.length_a   1.000
_cell.length_b   1.000
_cell.length_c   1.000
_cell.angle_alpha   90.00
_cell.angle_beta   90.00
_cell.angle_gamma   90.00
#
_symmetry.space_group_name_H-M   'P 1'
#
loop_
_entity.id
_entity.type
_entity.pdbx_description
1 polymer ?
#
loop_
_entity_poly.entity_id
_entity_poly.type
_entity_poly.pdbx_seq_one_letter_code
_entity_poly.pdbx_strand_id
1 'polypeptide(L)'
;MRNSTHRLSRRLALALGSLALALSALPVAHAEEAVDRELAKYWDAEIAVPSLSNPLYERRHGVEGEVHYGIVPNDNFYLFQSVGGRVDFYLTDTVALDADFSYMMAKESKILDFLKHVDTSGGKQTNLTIGSQQPPRLNWMSSVGVAFSPFHGKFGIFDKKLSSFDVNFHLGLGILSAEVDESQGNKPPASAIKVGGAWGIGFRFFLTRFLNIRVDYKQTIYHPQESIAFLAPVEFSAGIGFLSK
;
A
#
# COMPACT_ATOMS: atom_id res chain seq x y z
N MET A 1 48.19 -31.71 84.80
CA MET A 1 48.15 -31.79 83.32
C MET A 1 46.75 -31.40 82.88
N ARG A 2 46.39 -30.11 82.76
CA ARG A 2 46.75 -29.05 81.79
C ARG A 2 46.16 -29.29 80.38
N ASN A 3 45.19 -28.43 80.02
CA ASN A 3 44.76 -28.01 78.67
C ASN A 3 43.72 -28.87 77.90
N SER A 4 42.42 -28.67 78.13
CA SER A 4 41.38 -29.04 77.13
C SER A 4 40.28 -28.00 76.87
N THR A 5 40.16 -26.94 77.68
CA THR A 5 39.01 -26.01 77.63
C THR A 5 39.10 -24.92 76.56
N HIS A 6 40.26 -24.68 75.94
CA HIS A 6 40.44 -23.59 74.96
C HIS A 6 40.12 -23.96 73.50
N ARG A 7 39.87 -25.23 73.18
CA ARG A 7 39.61 -25.66 71.78
C ARG A 7 38.13 -25.59 71.38
N LEU A 8 37.20 -25.66 72.33
CA LEU A 8 35.76 -25.54 72.03
C LEU A 8 35.32 -24.10 71.74
N SER A 9 35.86 -23.10 72.44
CA SER A 9 35.42 -21.71 72.27
C SER A 9 35.81 -21.10 70.90
N ARG A 10 36.95 -21.52 70.33
CA ARG A 10 37.38 -21.04 69.00
C ARG A 10 36.58 -21.63 67.85
N ARG A 11 36.08 -22.87 67.97
CA ARG A 11 35.24 -23.49 66.92
C ARG A 11 33.81 -22.93 66.92
N LEU A 12 33.29 -22.56 68.09
CA LEU A 12 31.96 -21.93 68.19
C LEU A 12 31.96 -20.51 67.59
N ALA A 13 33.00 -19.72 67.83
CA ALA A 13 33.11 -18.35 67.31
C ALA A 13 33.23 -18.30 65.78
N LEU A 14 33.96 -19.25 65.17
CA LEU A 14 34.07 -19.36 63.71
C LEU A 14 32.76 -19.83 63.04
N ALA A 15 31.99 -20.72 63.70
CA ALA A 15 30.68 -21.16 63.19
C ALA A 15 29.60 -20.08 63.30
N LEU A 16 29.66 -19.21 64.32
CA LEU A 16 28.74 -18.08 64.47
C LEU A 16 29.06 -16.94 63.48
N GLY A 17 30.34 -16.70 63.17
CA GLY A 17 30.76 -15.71 62.18
C GLY A 17 30.35 -16.05 60.74
N SER A 18 30.42 -17.32 60.35
CA SER A 18 29.97 -17.77 59.02
C SER A 18 28.44 -17.77 58.87
N LEU A 19 27.69 -18.00 59.96
CA LEU A 19 26.24 -17.92 59.96
C LEU A 19 25.73 -16.47 59.81
N ALA A 20 26.44 -15.50 60.40
CA ALA A 20 26.10 -14.08 60.29
C ALA A 20 26.32 -13.52 58.87
N LEU A 21 27.38 -13.93 58.17
CA LEU A 21 27.60 -13.53 56.77
C LEU A 21 26.61 -14.20 55.80
N ALA A 22 26.20 -15.44 56.07
CA ALA A 22 25.19 -16.14 55.27
C ALA A 22 23.79 -15.49 55.42
N LEU A 23 23.46 -14.97 56.60
CA LEU A 23 22.16 -14.32 56.83
C LEU A 23 22.03 -12.92 56.20
N SER A 24 23.13 -12.18 56.05
CA SER A 24 23.11 -10.85 55.43
C SER A 24 23.02 -10.86 53.89
N ALA A 25 23.32 -12.00 53.24
CA ALA A 25 23.25 -12.13 51.78
C ALA A 25 21.87 -12.60 51.26
N LEU A 26 21.06 -13.22 52.11
CA LEU A 26 19.70 -13.69 51.78
C LEU A 26 18.72 -12.59 51.36
N PRO A 27 18.66 -11.39 52.00
CA PRO A 27 17.65 -10.40 51.63
C PRO A 27 17.93 -9.71 50.28
N VAL A 28 19.19 -9.67 49.82
CA VAL A 28 19.55 -9.02 48.56
C VAL A 28 19.15 -9.88 47.36
N ALA A 29 19.41 -11.19 47.41
CA ALA A 29 19.02 -12.11 46.34
C ALA A 29 17.49 -12.22 46.19
N HIS A 30 16.74 -12.18 47.30
CA HIS A 30 15.27 -12.16 47.25
C HIS A 30 14.70 -10.83 46.70
N ALA A 31 15.37 -9.71 46.98
CA ALA A 31 14.96 -8.41 46.46
C ALA A 31 15.20 -8.31 44.95
N GLU A 32 16.33 -8.84 44.45
CA GLU A 32 16.65 -8.87 43.02
C GLU A 32 15.66 -9.75 42.25
N GLU A 33 15.35 -10.96 42.74
CA GLU A 33 14.31 -11.79 42.11
C GLU A 33 12.89 -11.20 42.22
N ALA A 34 12.60 -10.38 43.24
CA ALA A 34 11.31 -9.72 43.38
C ALA A 34 11.17 -8.59 42.36
N VAL A 35 12.23 -7.79 42.18
CA VAL A 35 12.32 -6.73 41.18
C VAL A 35 12.31 -7.29 39.77
N ASP A 36 13.04 -8.38 39.50
CA ASP A 36 13.02 -9.06 38.20
C ASP A 36 11.67 -9.71 37.91
N ARG A 37 10.98 -10.27 38.92
CA ARG A 37 9.59 -10.74 38.76
C ARG A 37 8.60 -9.61 38.50
N GLU A 38 8.81 -8.43 39.08
CA GLU A 38 7.98 -7.27 38.80
C GLU A 38 8.27 -6.69 37.41
N LEU A 39 9.54 -6.57 37.04
CA LEU A 39 9.97 -6.12 35.72
C LEU A 39 9.49 -7.08 34.64
N ALA A 40 9.52 -8.39 34.87
CA ALA A 40 8.97 -9.39 33.95
C ALA A 40 7.46 -9.19 33.70
N LYS A 41 6.67 -8.70 34.68
CA LYS A 41 5.26 -8.36 34.43
C LYS A 41 5.08 -7.19 33.45
N TYR A 42 6.06 -6.29 33.36
CA TYR A 42 6.01 -5.12 32.48
C TYR A 42 6.76 -5.31 31.16
N TRP A 43 7.80 -6.16 31.15
CA TRP A 43 8.72 -6.36 30.02
C TRP A 43 8.57 -7.71 29.34
N ASP A 44 8.13 -8.76 30.05
CA ASP A 44 7.99 -10.13 29.52
C ASP A 44 6.53 -10.46 29.16
N ALA A 45 5.64 -9.49 29.33
CA ALA A 45 4.40 -9.52 28.61
C ALA A 45 4.74 -9.18 27.16
N GLU A 46 4.66 -10.19 26.30
CA GLU A 46 3.81 -10.10 25.12
C GLU A 46 2.50 -9.40 25.53
N ILE A 47 2.54 -8.08 25.76
CA ILE A 47 1.36 -7.26 25.66
C ILE A 47 1.12 -7.23 24.16
N ALA A 48 0.59 -8.35 23.65
CA ALA A 48 -0.18 -8.39 22.44
C ALA A 48 -1.36 -7.49 22.74
N VAL A 49 -1.14 -6.17 22.71
CA VAL A 49 -2.19 -5.20 22.92
C VAL A 49 -3.16 -5.49 21.78
N PRO A 50 -4.37 -6.02 22.05
CA PRO A 50 -5.29 -6.38 20.97
C PRO A 50 -5.67 -5.15 20.14
N SER A 51 -5.42 -3.94 20.69
CA SER A 51 -5.59 -2.66 20.02
C SER A 51 -4.62 -2.39 18.88
N LEU A 52 -3.51 -3.14 18.75
CA LEU A 52 -2.54 -2.99 17.66
C LEU A 52 -2.85 -3.89 16.46
N SER A 53 -3.50 -5.04 16.66
CA SER A 53 -3.81 -5.95 15.54
C SER A 53 -5.09 -5.58 14.80
N ASN A 54 -6.04 -4.95 15.48
CA ASN A 54 -7.36 -4.72 14.91
C ASN A 54 -7.47 -3.34 14.26
N PRO A 55 -7.94 -3.27 12.99
CA PRO A 55 -8.24 -2.00 12.35
C PRO A 55 -9.24 -1.21 13.20
N LEU A 56 -9.17 0.12 13.13
CA LEU A 56 -10.01 0.99 13.94
C LEU A 56 -11.49 0.86 13.57
N TYR A 57 -11.77 0.50 12.32
CA TYR A 57 -13.11 0.35 11.76
C TYR A 57 -13.28 -1.07 11.23
N GLU A 58 -14.37 -1.73 11.63
CA GLU A 58 -14.75 -3.04 11.11
C GLU A 58 -15.26 -2.87 9.68
N ARG A 59 -14.64 -3.58 8.74
CA ARG A 59 -14.96 -3.46 7.31
C ARG A 59 -15.62 -4.71 6.77
N ARG A 60 -15.58 -5.81 7.52
CA ARG A 60 -16.14 -7.09 7.10
C ARG A 60 -17.59 -6.96 6.59
N HIS A 61 -17.83 -7.46 5.37
CA HIS A 61 -19.09 -7.34 4.63
C HIS A 61 -19.55 -5.90 4.37
N GLY A 62 -18.64 -4.93 4.43
CA GLY A 62 -18.86 -3.55 4.01
C GLY A 62 -18.62 -3.38 2.52
N VAL A 63 -19.26 -2.35 1.95
CA VAL A 63 -19.00 -1.89 0.58
C VAL A 63 -18.34 -0.53 0.67
N GLU A 64 -17.27 -0.33 -0.08
CA GLU A 64 -16.64 0.97 -0.25
C GLU A 64 -16.75 1.40 -1.70
N GLY A 65 -17.34 2.58 -1.91
CA GLY A 65 -17.41 3.21 -3.22
C GLY A 65 -16.44 4.39 -3.27
N GLU A 66 -15.63 4.47 -4.31
CA GLU A 66 -14.61 5.49 -4.49
C GLU A 66 -14.76 6.16 -5.84
N VAL A 67 -14.51 7.47 -5.87
CA VAL A 67 -14.32 8.24 -7.10
C VAL A 67 -12.89 8.76 -7.10
N HIS A 68 -12.17 8.55 -8.20
CA HIS A 68 -10.76 8.90 -8.30
C HIS A 68 -10.42 9.65 -9.59
N TYR A 69 -9.36 10.45 -9.48
CA TYR A 69 -8.72 11.15 -10.59
C TYR A 69 -7.26 10.75 -10.63
N GLY A 70 -6.73 10.51 -11.82
CA GLY A 70 -5.35 10.09 -11.97
C GLY A 70 -4.68 10.55 -13.25
N ILE A 71 -3.42 10.15 -13.39
CA ILE A 71 -2.57 10.44 -14.54
C ILE A 71 -1.83 9.16 -14.95
N VAL A 72 -1.64 8.99 -16.26
CA VAL A 72 -0.83 7.92 -16.84
C VAL A 72 0.33 8.56 -17.60
N PRO A 73 1.53 8.68 -17.00
CA PRO A 73 2.65 9.38 -17.60
C PRO A 73 3.52 8.50 -18.52
N ASN A 74 3.20 7.22 -18.69
CA ASN A 74 4.06 6.24 -19.37
C ASN A 74 3.98 6.25 -20.92
N ASP A 75 3.51 7.34 -21.53
CA ASP A 75 3.42 7.48 -22.99
C ASP A 75 4.17 8.75 -23.43
N ASN A 76 4.95 8.63 -24.51
CA ASN A 76 5.77 9.72 -25.05
C ASN A 76 4.95 10.74 -25.85
N PHE A 77 3.80 10.34 -26.37
CA PHE A 77 2.97 11.16 -27.26
C PHE A 77 1.81 11.81 -26.52
N TYR A 78 1.21 11.09 -25.56
CA TYR A 78 0.04 11.56 -24.81
C TYR A 78 0.29 11.53 -23.31
N LEU A 79 -0.23 12.55 -22.62
CA LEU A 79 -0.45 12.52 -21.19
C LEU A 79 -1.92 12.20 -20.94
N PHE A 80 -2.21 10.99 -20.47
CA PHE A 80 -3.60 10.62 -20.17
C PHE A 80 -3.96 11.06 -18.75
N GLN A 81 -5.13 11.67 -18.62
CA GLN A 81 -5.78 11.94 -17.35
C GLN A 81 -6.92 10.96 -17.17
N SER A 82 -6.95 10.25 -16.05
CA SER A 82 -7.99 9.29 -15.73
C SER A 82 -9.04 9.91 -14.80
N VAL A 83 -10.31 9.63 -15.07
CA VAL A 83 -11.41 9.86 -14.15
C VAL A 83 -12.17 8.55 -14.04
N GLY A 84 -12.34 8.07 -12.82
CA GLY A 84 -12.86 6.74 -12.60
C GLY A 84 -13.62 6.60 -11.30
N GLY A 85 -14.13 5.38 -11.12
CA GLY A 85 -14.69 4.93 -9.87
C GLY A 85 -14.22 3.52 -9.56
N ARG A 86 -14.27 3.19 -8.28
CA ARG A 86 -13.94 1.87 -7.74
C ARG A 86 -14.99 1.44 -6.74
N VAL A 87 -15.25 0.14 -6.70
CA VAL A 87 -16.08 -0.49 -5.71
C VAL A 87 -15.30 -1.64 -5.09
N ASP A 88 -15.11 -1.59 -3.77
CA ASP A 88 -14.47 -2.64 -3.00
C ASP A 88 -15.51 -3.34 -2.11
N PHE A 89 -15.61 -4.67 -2.21
CA PHE A 89 -16.44 -5.51 -1.35
C PHE A 89 -15.58 -6.30 -0.36
N TYR A 90 -15.68 -5.97 0.92
CA TYR A 90 -14.83 -6.55 1.97
C TYR A 90 -15.31 -7.95 2.40
N LEU A 91 -14.51 -8.98 2.08
CA LEU A 91 -14.73 -10.35 2.55
C LEU A 91 -14.29 -10.51 4.02
N THR A 92 -13.15 -9.90 4.35
CA THR A 92 -12.59 -9.82 5.69
C THR A 92 -12.21 -8.36 5.98
N ASP A 93 -11.68 -8.08 7.16
CA ASP A 93 -11.14 -6.74 7.46
C ASP A 93 -9.86 -6.41 6.67
N THR A 94 -9.25 -7.39 5.99
CA THR A 94 -7.99 -7.22 5.25
C THR A 94 -8.10 -7.54 3.76
N VAL A 95 -9.08 -8.35 3.36
CA VAL A 95 -9.27 -8.81 1.98
C VAL A 95 -10.58 -8.27 1.44
N ALA A 96 -10.52 -7.62 0.27
CA ALA A 96 -11.69 -7.18 -0.48
C ALA A 96 -11.62 -7.65 -1.93
N LEU A 97 -12.78 -7.80 -2.56
CA LEU A 97 -12.90 -7.91 -4.01
C LEU A 97 -12.96 -6.49 -4.57
N ASP A 98 -12.13 -6.20 -5.57
CA ASP A 98 -12.10 -4.88 -6.20
C ASP A 98 -12.70 -4.91 -7.61
N ALA A 99 -13.40 -3.84 -7.96
CA ALA A 99 -13.85 -3.55 -9.31
C ALA A 99 -13.62 -2.08 -9.59
N ASP A 100 -12.88 -1.78 -10.65
CA ASP A 100 -12.41 -0.44 -10.98
C ASP A 100 -12.70 -0.14 -12.45
N PHE A 101 -13.10 1.10 -12.71
CA PHE A 101 -13.34 1.60 -14.05
C PHE A 101 -12.80 3.02 -14.15
N SER A 102 -12.01 3.29 -15.19
CA SER A 102 -11.37 4.59 -15.39
C SER A 102 -11.47 5.00 -16.86
N TYR A 103 -12.06 6.16 -17.11
CA TYR A 103 -12.13 6.80 -18.42
C TYR A 103 -10.91 7.69 -18.63
N MET A 104 -10.32 7.64 -19.83
CA MET A 104 -9.04 8.28 -20.15
C MET A 104 -9.25 9.47 -21.08
N MET A 105 -8.74 10.62 -20.68
CA MET A 105 -8.70 11.83 -21.48
C MET A 105 -7.27 12.09 -21.92
N ALA A 106 -6.99 11.93 -23.22
CA ALA A 106 -5.67 12.13 -23.77
C ALA A 106 -5.37 13.62 -24.01
N LYS A 107 -4.28 14.12 -23.42
CA LYS A 107 -3.71 15.43 -23.72
C LYS A 107 -2.44 15.27 -24.55
N GLU A 108 -2.31 16.03 -25.63
CA GLU A 108 -1.13 15.98 -26.49
C GLU A 108 0.13 16.47 -25.74
N SER A 109 1.24 15.76 -25.92
CA SER A 109 2.54 16.17 -25.38
C SER A 109 3.19 17.24 -26.25
N LYS A 110 4.17 17.96 -25.68
CA LYS A 110 5.01 18.91 -26.44
C LYS A 110 5.81 18.24 -27.55
N ILE A 111 6.09 16.95 -27.44
CA ILE A 111 6.81 16.18 -28.47
C ILE A 111 5.90 15.99 -29.68
N LEU A 112 4.66 15.56 -29.45
CA LEU A 112 3.67 15.41 -30.52
C LEU A 112 3.39 16.76 -31.20
N ASP A 113 3.28 17.83 -30.40
CA ASP A 113 3.08 19.20 -30.89
C ASP A 113 4.27 19.70 -31.74
N PHE A 114 5.50 19.47 -31.27
CA PHE A 114 6.72 19.80 -32.01
C PHE A 114 6.79 19.05 -33.34
N LEU A 115 6.49 17.75 -33.36
CA LEU A 115 6.50 16.93 -34.58
C LEU A 115 5.47 17.45 -35.61
N LYS A 116 4.30 17.91 -35.17
CA LYS A 116 3.30 18.54 -36.06
C LYS A 116 3.77 19.89 -36.61
N HIS A 117 4.46 20.69 -35.81
CA HIS A 117 4.85 22.06 -36.18
C HIS A 117 6.16 22.18 -36.97
N VAL A 118 7.15 21.31 -36.71
CA VAL A 118 8.41 21.28 -37.48
C VAL A 118 8.16 20.93 -38.94
N ASP A 119 7.22 20.02 -39.20
CA ASP A 119 6.78 19.65 -40.54
C ASP A 119 6.15 20.84 -41.30
N THR A 120 5.54 21.77 -40.56
CA THR A 120 4.88 22.95 -41.16
C THR A 120 5.88 24.03 -41.61
N SER A 121 7.08 24.11 -41.03
CA SER A 121 8.06 25.17 -41.34
C SER A 121 8.87 24.94 -42.64
N GLY A 122 8.70 23.80 -43.31
CA GLY A 122 9.43 23.43 -44.54
C GLY A 122 8.72 23.74 -45.87
N GLY A 123 7.54 24.37 -45.85
CA GLY A 123 6.81 24.77 -47.06
C GLY A 123 6.20 23.63 -47.89
N LYS A 124 6.36 22.38 -47.47
CA LYS A 124 5.58 21.24 -47.96
C LYS A 124 4.91 20.59 -46.74
N GLN A 125 3.58 20.55 -46.73
CA GLN A 125 2.82 19.65 -45.86
C GLN A 125 3.08 18.22 -46.33
N THR A 126 4.28 17.71 -46.13
CA THR A 126 4.50 16.27 -46.18
C THR A 126 4.08 15.78 -44.83
N ASN A 127 2.77 15.58 -44.59
CA ASN A 127 2.24 14.91 -43.40
C ASN A 127 3.28 13.89 -42.95
N LEU A 128 4.13 14.26 -41.97
CA LEU A 128 5.10 13.38 -41.35
C LEU A 128 4.29 12.58 -40.35
N THR A 129 3.30 11.88 -40.91
CA THR A 129 2.80 10.63 -40.43
C THR A 129 4.04 9.79 -40.19
N ILE A 130 4.44 9.71 -38.94
CA ILE A 130 5.35 8.70 -38.42
C ILE A 130 4.85 7.36 -38.99
N GLY A 131 5.38 6.91 -40.13
CA GLY A 131 4.87 5.75 -40.87
C GLY A 131 3.35 5.64 -40.93
N SER A 132 2.65 6.63 -41.51
CA SER A 132 1.22 6.56 -41.84
C SER A 132 0.22 6.40 -40.65
N GLN A 133 0.63 5.96 -39.45
CA GLN A 133 -0.26 5.60 -38.33
C GLN A 133 -0.18 6.62 -37.20
N GLN A 134 -1.32 7.12 -36.71
CA GLN A 134 -1.34 7.89 -35.46
C GLN A 134 -1.00 6.96 -34.29
N PRO A 135 -0.28 7.46 -33.27
CA PRO A 135 -0.03 6.68 -32.07
C PRO A 135 -1.35 6.30 -31.39
N PRO A 136 -1.46 5.06 -30.87
CA PRO A 136 -2.70 4.55 -30.30
C PRO A 136 -3.13 5.38 -29.09
N ARG A 137 -4.44 5.60 -28.94
CA ARG A 137 -5.01 6.40 -27.85
C ARG A 137 -5.78 5.51 -26.90
N LEU A 138 -5.47 5.58 -25.60
CA LEU A 138 -6.21 4.87 -24.58
C LEU A 138 -7.56 5.55 -24.33
N ASN A 139 -8.66 4.79 -24.39
CA ASN A 139 -10.02 5.31 -24.20
C ASN A 139 -10.54 5.09 -22.79
N TRP A 140 -10.54 3.83 -22.35
CA TRP A 140 -10.98 3.45 -21.02
C TRP A 140 -10.23 2.19 -20.58
N MET A 141 -10.15 2.01 -19.27
CA MET A 141 -9.68 0.77 -18.65
C MET A 141 -10.64 0.34 -17.55
N SER A 142 -10.66 -0.96 -17.30
CA SER A 142 -11.38 -1.53 -16.17
C SER A 142 -10.59 -2.69 -15.61
N SER A 143 -10.64 -2.90 -14.30
CA SER A 143 -9.99 -4.03 -13.65
C SER A 143 -10.87 -4.65 -12.59
N VAL A 144 -10.77 -5.97 -12.44
CA VAL A 144 -11.43 -6.74 -11.37
C VAL A 144 -10.42 -7.68 -10.72
N GLY A 145 -10.50 -7.86 -9.41
CA GLY A 145 -9.48 -8.60 -8.68
C GLY A 145 -9.71 -8.64 -7.17
N VAL A 146 -8.59 -8.72 -6.47
CA VAL A 146 -8.52 -8.81 -5.01
C VAL A 146 -7.61 -7.73 -4.48
N ALA A 147 -8.10 -7.00 -3.48
CA ALA A 147 -7.35 -6.07 -2.67
C ALA A 147 -6.97 -6.72 -1.34
N PHE A 148 -5.69 -6.71 -0.98
CA PHE A 148 -5.17 -7.22 0.28
C PHE A 148 -4.45 -6.11 1.04
N SER A 149 -4.90 -5.85 2.27
CA SER A 149 -4.33 -4.82 3.15
C SER A 149 -3.61 -5.50 4.32
N PRO A 150 -2.28 -5.74 4.24
CA PRO A 150 -1.53 -6.34 5.35
C PRO A 150 -1.20 -5.34 6.45
N PHE A 151 -1.00 -4.08 6.11
CA PHE A 151 -0.52 -3.07 7.05
C PHE A 151 -1.63 -2.08 7.40
N HIS A 152 -1.88 -1.94 8.69
CA HIS A 152 -2.83 -1.01 9.27
C HIS A 152 -2.10 -0.22 10.35
N GLY A 153 -2.32 1.09 10.37
CA GLY A 153 -1.71 1.98 11.35
C GLY A 153 -2.70 3.00 11.88
N LYS A 154 -2.39 3.52 13.07
CA LYS A 154 -3.16 4.58 13.73
C LYS A 154 -2.25 5.77 13.93
N PHE A 155 -2.76 6.97 13.68
CA PHE A 155 -2.02 8.20 13.87
C PHE A 155 -2.89 9.27 14.51
N GLY A 156 -2.29 10.07 15.39
CA GLY A 156 -2.95 11.20 16.04
C GLY A 156 -2.88 12.45 15.18
N ILE A 157 -4.00 13.14 15.03
CA ILE A 157 -4.11 14.47 14.44
C ILE A 157 -4.35 15.46 15.58
N PHE A 158 -3.36 16.33 15.85
CA PHE A 158 -3.40 17.41 16.85
C PHE A 158 -3.83 16.97 18.26
N ASP A 159 -3.38 15.80 18.74
CA ASP A 159 -3.70 15.20 20.05
C ASP A 159 -5.21 15.01 20.36
N LYS A 160 -6.09 15.36 19.43
CA LYS A 160 -7.55 15.40 19.62
C LYS A 160 -8.28 14.31 18.86
N LYS A 161 -7.72 13.84 17.74
CA LYS A 161 -8.39 12.88 16.86
C LYS A 161 -7.44 11.77 16.46
N LEU A 162 -7.83 10.53 16.74
CA LEU A 162 -7.16 9.34 16.24
C LEU A 162 -7.73 9.02 14.85
N SER A 163 -6.86 8.95 13.85
CA SER A 163 -7.15 8.52 12.49
C SER A 163 -6.41 7.21 12.20
N SER A 164 -6.78 6.54 11.12
CA SER A 164 -6.13 5.31 10.68
C SER A 164 -5.70 5.42 9.23
N PHE A 165 -4.60 4.73 8.91
CA PHE A 165 -4.14 4.56 7.54
C PHE A 165 -3.92 3.08 7.26
N ASP A 166 -4.16 2.68 6.02
CA ASP A 166 -3.94 1.32 5.56
C ASP A 166 -3.13 1.33 4.27
N VAL A 167 -2.31 0.30 4.08
CA VAL A 167 -1.60 0.02 2.83
C VAL A 167 -2.22 -1.20 2.20
N ASN A 168 -2.71 -1.06 0.97
CA ASN A 168 -3.36 -2.12 0.22
C ASN A 168 -2.54 -2.51 -1.02
N PHE A 169 -2.64 -3.78 -1.38
CA PHE A 169 -2.07 -4.36 -2.59
C PHE A 169 -3.21 -4.88 -3.44
N HIS A 170 -3.14 -4.58 -4.73
CA HIS A 170 -4.16 -4.93 -5.71
C HIS A 170 -3.58 -5.96 -6.66
N LEU A 171 -4.33 -7.02 -6.93
CA LEU A 171 -3.97 -8.01 -7.94
C LEU A 171 -5.23 -8.52 -8.62
N GLY A 172 -5.26 -8.45 -9.95
CA GLY A 172 -6.44 -8.80 -10.73
C GLY A 172 -6.19 -8.88 -12.22
N LEU A 173 -7.30 -8.89 -12.96
CA LEU A 173 -7.33 -8.86 -14.41
C LEU A 173 -7.84 -7.50 -14.87
N GLY A 174 -7.18 -6.94 -15.87
CA GLY A 174 -7.49 -5.65 -16.47
C GLY A 174 -7.90 -5.80 -17.92
N ILE A 175 -8.83 -4.95 -18.36
CA ILE A 175 -9.24 -4.77 -19.75
C ILE A 175 -8.98 -3.30 -20.10
N LEU A 176 -8.38 -3.03 -21.25
CA LEU A 176 -8.35 -1.68 -21.83
C LEU A 176 -8.94 -1.67 -23.23
N SER A 177 -9.47 -0.51 -23.60
CA SER A 177 -9.81 -0.15 -24.97
C SER A 177 -8.86 0.94 -25.45
N ALA A 178 -8.27 0.74 -26.62
CA ALA A 178 -7.45 1.72 -27.29
C ALA A 178 -7.91 1.92 -28.74
N GLU A 179 -7.94 3.15 -29.20
CA GLU A 179 -8.14 3.51 -30.60
C GLU A 179 -6.83 3.40 -31.37
N VAL A 180 -6.87 2.69 -32.49
CA VAL A 180 -5.75 2.57 -33.43
C VAL A 180 -6.22 3.09 -34.78
N ASP A 181 -5.46 4.04 -35.33
CA ASP A 181 -5.67 4.49 -36.70
C ASP A 181 -5.04 3.49 -37.67
N GLU A 182 -5.88 2.66 -38.29
CA GLU A 182 -5.48 1.84 -39.43
C GLU A 182 -5.28 2.73 -40.66
N SER A 183 -4.06 3.18 -40.86
CA SER A 183 -3.66 4.07 -41.95
C SER A 183 -3.84 3.54 -43.38
N GLN A 184 -4.12 2.25 -43.58
CA GLN A 184 -4.28 1.69 -44.91
C GLN A 184 -5.75 1.66 -45.34
N GLY A 185 -6.23 2.83 -45.78
CA GLY A 185 -7.56 3.02 -46.32
C GLY A 185 -8.39 3.96 -45.45
N ASN A 186 -9.37 4.61 -46.07
CA ASN A 186 -10.26 5.62 -45.49
C ASN A 186 -11.25 5.02 -44.45
N LYS A 187 -10.75 4.14 -43.57
CA LYS A 187 -11.52 3.42 -42.56
C LYS A 187 -11.52 4.21 -41.25
N PRO A 188 -12.63 4.22 -40.51
CA PRO A 188 -12.68 4.85 -39.20
C PRO A 188 -11.70 4.19 -38.23
N PRO A 189 -11.20 4.91 -37.20
CA PRO A 189 -10.37 4.35 -36.14
C PRO A 189 -11.01 3.10 -35.55
N ALA A 190 -10.23 2.03 -35.45
CA ALA A 190 -10.69 0.78 -34.87
C ALA A 190 -10.37 0.75 -33.37
N SER A 191 -11.37 0.45 -32.54
CA SER A 191 -11.15 0.20 -31.11
C SER A 191 -10.65 -1.22 -30.92
N ALA A 192 -9.44 -1.36 -30.40
CA ALA A 192 -8.87 -2.62 -29.97
C ALA A 192 -9.07 -2.80 -28.46
N ILE A 193 -9.59 -3.96 -28.07
CA ILE A 193 -9.74 -4.36 -26.66
C ILE A 193 -8.59 -5.30 -26.32
N LYS A 194 -7.88 -5.03 -25.23
CA LYS A 194 -6.83 -5.91 -24.70
C LYS A 194 -7.16 -6.35 -23.28
N VAL A 195 -6.82 -7.60 -22.99
CA VAL A 195 -6.93 -8.18 -21.65
C VAL A 195 -5.52 -8.41 -21.10
N GLY A 196 -5.32 -8.14 -19.82
CA GLY A 196 -4.03 -8.21 -19.15
C GLY A 196 -4.16 -8.46 -17.65
N GLY A 197 -3.02 -8.58 -16.98
CA GLY A 197 -2.95 -8.60 -15.53
C GLY A 197 -2.85 -7.17 -14.99
N ALA A 198 -3.58 -6.85 -13.94
CA ALA A 198 -3.48 -5.58 -13.24
C ALA A 198 -2.94 -5.82 -11.84
N TRP A 199 -1.99 -5.02 -11.40
CA TRP A 199 -1.57 -4.99 -10.01
C TRP A 199 -1.35 -3.56 -9.55
N GLY A 200 -1.34 -3.35 -8.24
CA GLY A 200 -1.12 -2.02 -7.71
C GLY A 200 -0.83 -2.01 -6.22
N ILE A 201 -0.45 -0.85 -5.72
CA ILE A 201 -0.33 -0.55 -4.31
C ILE A 201 -1.07 0.75 -4.05
N GLY A 202 -1.80 0.82 -2.94
CA GLY A 202 -2.51 2.01 -2.54
C GLY A 202 -2.34 2.32 -1.07
N PHE A 203 -2.49 3.60 -0.76
CA PHE A 203 -2.46 4.16 0.56
C PHE A 203 -3.82 4.77 0.84
N ARG A 204 -4.46 4.32 1.89
CA ARG A 204 -5.77 4.81 2.31
C ARG A 204 -5.66 5.50 3.65
N PHE A 205 -6.24 6.68 3.77
CA PHE A 205 -6.28 7.51 4.97
C PHE A 205 -7.73 7.75 5.37
N PHE A 206 -8.14 7.26 6.53
CA PHE A 206 -9.51 7.40 7.02
C PHE A 206 -9.69 8.73 7.76
N LEU A 207 -10.42 9.65 7.12
CA LEU A 207 -10.79 10.92 7.74
C LEU A 207 -11.89 10.73 8.79
N THR A 208 -12.85 9.86 8.51
CA THR A 208 -13.95 9.47 9.42
C THR A 208 -14.19 7.97 9.32
N ARG A 209 -15.23 7.46 9.99
CA ARG A 209 -15.69 6.07 9.86
C ARG A 209 -16.14 5.73 8.43
N PHE A 210 -16.71 6.71 7.73
CA PHE A 210 -17.32 6.53 6.42
C PHE A 210 -16.52 7.18 5.30
N LEU A 211 -15.61 8.12 5.58
CA LEU A 211 -14.88 8.89 4.57
C LEU A 211 -13.40 8.58 4.63
N ASN A 212 -12.82 8.26 3.47
CA ASN A 212 -11.39 8.10 3.31
C ASN A 212 -10.86 8.86 2.09
N ILE A 213 -9.57 9.17 2.13
CA ILE A 213 -8.79 9.62 0.98
C ILE A 213 -7.88 8.47 0.61
N ARG A 214 -7.71 8.25 -0.69
CA ARG A 214 -6.87 7.20 -1.20
C ARG A 214 -5.92 7.71 -2.27
N VAL A 215 -4.72 7.13 -2.30
CA VAL A 215 -3.74 7.34 -3.35
C VAL A 215 -3.28 5.99 -3.83
N ASP A 216 -3.38 5.72 -5.14
CA ASP A 216 -3.03 4.45 -5.74
C ASP A 216 -1.95 4.60 -6.81
N TYR A 217 -1.11 3.59 -6.88
CA TYR A 217 -0.25 3.27 -8.00
C TYR A 217 -0.75 1.96 -8.61
N LYS A 218 -1.16 1.99 -9.87
CA LYS A 218 -1.63 0.80 -10.60
C LYS A 218 -0.78 0.60 -11.85
N GLN A 219 -0.39 -0.64 -12.11
CA GLN A 219 0.31 -1.04 -13.30
C GLN A 219 -0.43 -2.19 -13.97
N THR A 220 -0.75 -2.01 -15.25
CA THR A 220 -1.41 -3.05 -16.03
C THR A 220 -0.45 -3.60 -17.07
N ILE A 221 -0.24 -4.92 -17.00
CA ILE A 221 0.67 -5.67 -17.86
C ILE A 221 -0.17 -6.39 -18.91
N TYR A 222 0.11 -6.11 -20.19
CA TYR A 222 -0.59 -6.72 -21.31
C TYR A 222 0.35 -7.60 -22.13
N HIS A 223 -0.18 -8.69 -22.68
CA HIS A 223 0.55 -9.45 -23.68
C HIS A 223 0.66 -8.63 -24.97
N PRO A 224 1.86 -8.48 -25.55
CA PRO A 224 2.02 -7.79 -26.82
C PRO A 224 1.29 -8.58 -27.92
N GLN A 225 0.33 -7.93 -28.57
CA GLN A 225 -0.34 -8.43 -29.76
C GLN A 225 0.18 -7.62 -30.95
N GLU A 226 0.43 -8.31 -32.08
CA GLU A 226 1.32 -7.87 -33.19
C GLU A 226 1.02 -6.47 -33.78
N SER A 227 -0.16 -5.89 -33.55
CA SER A 227 -0.58 -4.60 -34.11
C SER A 227 -0.48 -3.40 -33.16
N ILE A 228 -0.20 -3.57 -31.87
CA ILE A 228 -0.21 -2.47 -30.90
C ILE A 228 1.00 -2.61 -29.98
N ALA A 229 2.11 -2.04 -30.42
CA ALA A 229 3.35 -1.95 -29.67
C ALA A 229 3.12 -1.14 -28.37
N PHE A 230 3.38 -1.80 -27.24
CA PHE A 230 3.59 -1.22 -25.91
C PHE A 230 2.54 -0.22 -25.38
N LEU A 231 1.55 -0.76 -24.66
CA LEU A 231 0.83 0.02 -23.65
C LEU A 231 0.79 -0.83 -22.37
N ALA A 232 1.76 -0.61 -21.48
CA ALA A 232 1.71 -1.06 -20.10
C ALA A 232 1.45 0.19 -19.24
N PRO A 233 0.19 0.69 -19.18
CA PRO A 233 -0.12 1.94 -18.50
C PRO A 233 0.21 1.80 -17.02
N VAL A 234 0.90 2.83 -16.52
CA VAL A 234 1.14 3.05 -15.10
C VAL A 234 0.28 4.22 -14.71
N GLU A 235 -0.73 3.99 -13.88
CA GLU A 235 -1.66 5.00 -13.39
C GLU A 235 -1.28 5.40 -11.96
N PHE A 236 -1.18 6.71 -11.73
CA PHE A 236 -1.17 7.29 -10.40
C PHE A 236 -2.50 7.98 -10.19
N SER A 237 -3.29 7.55 -9.20
CA SER A 237 -4.59 8.15 -8.92
C SER A 237 -4.73 8.56 -7.47
N ALA A 238 -5.58 9.56 -7.24
CA ALA A 238 -6.02 9.99 -5.93
C ALA A 238 -7.54 10.08 -5.93
N GLY A 239 -8.16 9.58 -4.87
CA GLY A 239 -9.60 9.42 -4.78
C GLY A 239 -10.15 9.69 -3.40
N ILE A 240 -11.48 9.80 -3.36
CA ILE A 240 -12.26 9.91 -2.14
C ILE A 240 -13.20 8.70 -2.08
N GLY A 241 -13.08 7.93 -1.00
CA GLY A 241 -13.85 6.73 -0.75
C GLY A 241 -14.91 6.93 0.32
N PHE A 242 -16.05 6.28 0.13
CA PHE A 242 -17.16 6.20 1.07
C PHE A 242 -17.39 4.75 1.48
N LEU A 243 -17.15 4.46 2.76
CA LEU A 243 -17.42 3.15 3.37
C LEU A 243 -18.85 3.13 3.91
N SER A 244 -19.59 2.06 3.60
CA SER A 244 -21.01 1.93 3.98
C SER A 244 -21.25 1.61 5.46
N LYS A 245 -20.23 1.16 6.21
CA LYS A 245 -20.33 0.69 7.60
C LYS A 245 -19.26 1.31 8.48
#